data_AF-V5H0H1-F1
#
_entry.id   AF-V5H0H1-F1
#
_cell.length_a   1.000
_cell.length_b   1.000
_cell.length_c   1.000
_cell.angle_alpha   90.00
_cell.angle_beta   90.00
_cell.angle_gamma   90.00
#
_symmetry.space_group_name_H-M   'P 1'
#
loop_
_entity.id
_entity.type
_entity.pdbx_description
1 polymer ?
#
loop_
_entity_poly.entity_id
_entity_poly.type
_entity_poly.pdbx_seq_one_letter_code
_entity_poly.pdbx_strand_id
1 'polypeptide(L)'
;MLPASAALSVLGELSPGGSLMKNAQQMPLKDTVSVELQRDLRRIYVAQYELLRHFWTCFPTTSAQLEDKVVSMRATLERFQYAQLQPFRDRLLREHHCPDLADHLDDLLQAAYAKYSSWQSRRLSLGRK
;
A
#
# COMPACT_ATOMS: atom_id res chain seq x y z
N MET A 1 -20.71 18.48 35.14
CA MET A 1 -19.34 18.94 35.45
C MET A 1 -18.39 17.86 34.98
N LEU A 2 -17.43 18.18 34.11
CA LEU A 2 -16.42 17.20 33.68
C LEU A 2 -15.51 16.88 34.88
N PRO A 3 -15.17 15.59 35.12
CA PRO A 3 -14.23 15.24 36.17
C PRO A 3 -12.84 15.82 35.87
N ALA A 4 -12.13 16.27 36.91
CA ALA A 4 -10.83 16.94 36.77
C ALA A 4 -9.79 16.07 36.02
N SER A 5 -9.87 14.75 36.15
CA SER A 5 -9.03 13.80 35.41
C SER A 5 -9.26 13.85 33.90
N ALA A 6 -10.51 14.01 33.44
CA ALA A 6 -10.82 14.15 32.03
C ALA A 6 -10.30 15.48 31.47
N ALA A 7 -10.41 16.57 32.24
CA ALA A 7 -9.88 17.86 31.85
C ALA A 7 -8.34 17.84 31.72
N LEU A 8 -7.64 17.18 32.65
CA LEU A 8 -6.17 17.01 32.58
C LEU A 8 -5.74 16.14 31.40
N SER A 9 -6.49 15.07 31.09
CA SER A 9 -6.23 14.23 29.92
C SER A 9 -6.35 15.02 28.61
N VAL A 10 -7.43 15.80 28.47
CA VAL A 10 -7.67 16.66 27.30
C VAL A 10 -6.58 17.72 27.18
N LEU A 11 -6.14 18.33 28.28
CA LEU A 11 -5.02 19.28 28.27
C LEU A 11 -3.70 18.61 27.83
N GLY A 12 -3.47 17.36 28.24
CA GLY A 12 -2.32 16.56 27.78
C GLY A 12 -2.38 16.24 26.28
N GLU A 13 -3.58 15.98 25.75
CA GLU A 13 -3.81 15.74 24.32
C GLU A 13 -3.63 17.00 23.45
N LEU A 14 -3.99 18.17 23.98
CA LEU A 14 -3.89 19.48 23.31
C LEU A 14 -2.54 20.18 23.50
N SER A 15 -1.68 19.67 24.39
CA SER A 15 -0.33 20.20 24.60
C SER A 15 0.57 19.94 23.38
N PRO A 16 1.57 20.79 23.08
CA PRO A 16 2.57 20.50 22.04
C PRO A 16 3.30 19.17 22.34
N GLY A 17 3.03 18.14 21.52
CA GLY A 17 3.49 16.76 21.73
C GLY A 17 2.39 15.75 22.15
N GLY A 18 1.21 16.26 22.51
CA GLY A 18 0.00 15.48 22.77
C GLY A 18 -0.55 14.81 21.50
N SER A 19 -1.36 13.76 21.67
CA SER A 19 -1.86 12.90 20.58
C SER A 19 -2.52 13.69 19.44
N LEU A 20 -3.23 14.79 19.75
CA LEU A 20 -3.96 15.60 18.77
C LEU A 20 -3.08 16.63 18.04
N MET A 21 -2.00 17.11 18.68
CA MET A 21 -1.09 18.09 18.07
C MET A 21 -0.04 17.47 17.15
N LYS A 22 0.10 16.14 17.11
CA LYS A 22 1.00 15.44 16.18
C LYS A 22 0.72 15.75 14.70
N ASN A 23 -0.53 16.06 14.38
CA ASN A 23 -0.96 16.35 13.01
C ASN A 23 -0.66 17.80 12.60
N ALA A 24 -0.36 18.69 13.54
CA ALA A 24 -0.07 20.10 13.25
C ALA A 24 1.35 20.33 12.71
N GLN A 25 2.23 19.33 12.83
CA GLN A 25 3.57 19.32 12.24
C GLN A 25 3.66 18.40 11.02
N GLN A 26 2.68 18.48 10.12
CA GLN A 26 2.93 18.02 8.75
C GLN A 26 3.92 18.99 8.11
N MET A 27 5.23 18.77 8.35
CA MET A 27 6.25 19.34 7.49
C MET A 27 5.86 19.02 6.05
N PRO A 28 5.78 20.01 5.15
CA PRO A 28 5.44 19.74 3.76
C PRO A 28 6.45 18.73 3.20
N LEU A 29 5.97 17.53 2.86
CA LEU A 29 6.78 16.38 2.41
C LEU A 29 7.75 16.74 1.26
N LYS A 30 7.41 17.75 0.47
CA LYS A 30 8.24 18.30 -0.61
C LYS A 30 9.59 18.84 -0.13
N ASP A 31 9.68 19.28 1.13
CA ASP A 31 10.88 19.91 1.70
C ASP A 31 11.70 18.89 2.54
N THR A 32 11.18 17.67 2.76
CA THR A 32 11.84 16.59 3.53
C THR A 32 12.23 15.37 2.69
N VAL A 33 11.66 15.19 1.49
CA VAL A 33 11.95 14.05 0.60
C VAL A 33 12.83 14.51 -0.56
N SER A 34 14.02 13.91 -0.71
CA SER A 34 14.95 14.23 -1.80
C SER A 34 14.32 14.01 -3.19
N VAL A 35 14.78 14.77 -4.18
CA VAL A 35 14.31 14.66 -5.58
C VAL A 35 14.59 13.27 -6.14
N GLU A 36 15.70 12.65 -5.77
CA GLU A 36 16.07 11.28 -6.14
C GLU A 36 15.04 10.29 -5.59
N LEU A 37 14.66 10.42 -4.32
CA LEU A 37 13.66 9.56 -3.69
C LEU A 37 12.28 9.70 -4.34
N GLN A 38 11.87 10.93 -4.68
CA GLN A 38 10.62 11.18 -5.43
C GLN A 38 10.64 10.54 -6.82
N ARG A 39 11.78 10.58 -7.51
CA ARG A 39 11.94 9.94 -8.84
C ARG A 39 11.82 8.43 -8.75
N ASP A 40 12.46 7.82 -7.75
CA ASP A 40 12.38 6.38 -7.52
C ASP A 40 10.97 5.94 -7.14
N LEU A 41 10.31 6.67 -6.23
CA LEU A 41 8.93 6.40 -5.86
C LEU A 41 8.02 6.45 -7.08
N ARG A 42 8.14 7.49 -7.91
CA ARG A 42 7.36 7.63 -9.15
C ARG A 42 7.60 6.46 -10.09
N ARG A 43 8.86 6.01 -10.24
CA ARG A 43 9.21 4.86 -11.08
C ARG A 43 8.52 3.58 -10.61
N ILE A 44 8.57 3.32 -9.31
CA ILE A 44 7.93 2.14 -8.70
C ILE A 44 6.42 2.23 -8.84
N TYR A 45 5.84 3.40 -8.60
CA TYR A 45 4.40 3.63 -8.72
C TYR A 45 3.90 3.36 -10.14
N VAL A 46 4.56 3.92 -11.15
CA VAL A 46 4.19 3.70 -12.57
C VAL A 46 4.32 2.23 -12.95
N ALA A 47 5.42 1.57 -12.55
CA ALA A 47 5.61 0.15 -12.83
C ALA A 47 4.53 -0.72 -12.18
N GLN A 48 4.21 -0.46 -10.91
CA GLN A 48 3.16 -1.18 -10.19
C GLN A 48 1.79 -0.92 -10.81
N TYR A 49 1.49 0.33 -11.18
CA TYR A 49 0.23 0.72 -11.80
C TYR A 49 -0.01 -0.03 -13.10
N GLU A 50 1.00 -0.15 -13.97
CA GLU A 50 0.86 -0.91 -15.22
C GLU A 50 0.61 -2.41 -14.96
N LEU A 51 1.31 -3.00 -13.99
CA LEU A 51 1.07 -4.39 -13.60
C LEU A 51 -0.36 -4.59 -13.05
N LEU A 52 -0.81 -3.68 -12.21
CA LEU A 52 -2.17 -3.71 -11.67
C LEU A 52 -3.21 -3.52 -12.77
N ARG A 53 -3.01 -2.57 -13.69
CA ARG A 53 -3.86 -2.37 -14.86
C ARG A 53 -4.00 -3.68 -15.64
N HIS A 54 -2.89 -4.35 -15.95
CA HIS A 54 -2.92 -5.65 -16.63
C HIS A 54 -3.66 -6.72 -15.81
N PHE A 55 -3.42 -6.80 -14.51
CA PHE A 55 -4.13 -7.71 -13.62
C PHE A 55 -5.66 -7.47 -13.66
N TRP A 56 -6.10 -6.22 -13.53
CA TRP A 56 -7.52 -5.86 -13.51
C TRP A 56 -8.20 -6.10 -14.86
N THR A 57 -7.51 -5.93 -15.99
CA THR A 57 -8.06 -6.25 -17.32
C THR A 57 -8.39 -7.72 -17.52
N CYS A 58 -7.87 -8.61 -16.66
CA CYS A 58 -8.20 -10.02 -16.73
C CYS A 58 -9.56 -10.35 -16.07
N PHE A 59 -10.20 -9.37 -15.41
CA PHE A 59 -11.52 -9.52 -14.82
C PHE A 59 -12.58 -8.78 -15.64
N PRO A 60 -13.77 -9.37 -15.84
CA PRO A 60 -14.16 -10.72 -15.44
C PRO A 60 -13.43 -11.81 -16.24
N THR A 61 -13.06 -12.92 -15.58
CA THR A 61 -12.41 -14.06 -16.23
C THR A 61 -13.44 -14.86 -17.02
N THR A 62 -13.71 -14.44 -18.26
CA THR A 62 -14.72 -15.04 -19.14
C THR A 62 -14.18 -16.18 -20.01
N SER A 63 -12.86 -16.37 -20.06
CA SER A 63 -12.19 -17.43 -20.82
C SER A 63 -11.08 -18.09 -20.01
N ALA A 64 -10.75 -19.34 -20.32
CA ALA A 64 -9.65 -20.07 -19.70
C ALA A 64 -8.30 -19.32 -19.84
N GLN A 65 -8.08 -18.65 -20.97
CA GLN A 65 -6.91 -17.82 -21.20
C GLN A 65 -6.78 -16.67 -20.19
N LEU A 66 -7.90 -16.02 -19.84
CA LEU A 66 -7.90 -14.98 -18.82
C LEU A 66 -7.69 -15.57 -17.43
N GLU A 67 -8.18 -16.77 -17.15
CA GLU A 67 -7.93 -17.47 -15.88
C GLU A 67 -6.44 -17.78 -15.68
N ASP A 68 -5.79 -18.37 -16.70
CA ASP A 68 -4.34 -18.64 -16.68
C ASP A 68 -3.55 -17.34 -16.55
N LYS A 69 -3.99 -16.29 -17.25
CA LYS A 69 -3.37 -14.96 -17.17
C LYS A 69 -3.51 -14.34 -15.79
N VAL A 70 -4.65 -14.49 -15.10
CA VAL A 70 -4.82 -14.01 -13.72
C VAL A 70 -3.85 -14.70 -12.77
N VAL A 71 -3.66 -16.02 -12.90
CA VAL A 71 -2.70 -16.79 -12.10
C VAL A 71 -1.27 -16.32 -12.37
N SER A 72 -0.90 -16.17 -13.65
CA SER A 72 0.41 -15.64 -14.05
C SER A 72 0.64 -14.21 -13.52
N MET A 73 -0.37 -13.34 -13.62
CA MET A 73 -0.29 -11.96 -13.13
C MET A 73 -0.13 -11.90 -11.61
N ARG A 74 -0.78 -12.78 -10.85
CA ARG A 74 -0.57 -12.87 -9.39
C ARG A 74 0.90 -13.16 -9.06
N ALA A 75 1.52 -14.13 -9.74
CA ALA A 75 2.93 -14.46 -9.54
C ALA A 75 3.86 -13.30 -9.96
N THR A 76 3.52 -12.57 -11.03
CA THR A 76 4.26 -11.38 -11.46
C THR A 76 4.20 -10.27 -10.39
N LEU A 77 3.03 -10.02 -9.79
CA LEU A 77 2.88 -9.05 -8.72
C LEU A 77 3.71 -9.42 -7.47
N GLU A 78 3.76 -10.70 -7.11
CA GLU A 78 4.61 -11.19 -5.99
C GLU A 78 6.09 -10.96 -6.26
N ARG A 79 6.54 -11.27 -7.46
CA ARG A 79 7.92 -11.02 -7.88
C ARG A 79 8.24 -9.54 -7.86
N PHE A 80 7.34 -8.68 -8.33
CA PHE A 80 7.50 -7.23 -8.27
C PHE A 80 7.60 -6.73 -6.83
N GLN A 81 6.72 -7.22 -5.94
CA GLN A 81 6.72 -6.87 -4.53
C GLN A 81 8.07 -7.21 -3.89
N TYR A 82 8.59 -8.41 -4.12
CA TYR A 82 9.88 -8.84 -3.58
C TYR A 82 11.08 -8.13 -4.23
N ALA A 83 11.08 -7.96 -5.55
CA ALA A 83 12.24 -7.47 -6.29
C ALA A 83 12.37 -5.95 -6.36
N GLN A 84 11.28 -5.20 -6.16
CA GLN A 84 11.28 -3.74 -6.26
C GLN A 84 10.73 -3.07 -5.00
N LEU A 85 9.55 -3.48 -4.53
CA LEU A 85 8.89 -2.78 -3.42
C LEU A 85 9.57 -3.04 -2.08
N GLN A 86 9.95 -4.28 -1.76
CA GLN A 86 10.69 -4.58 -0.52
C GLN A 86 12.03 -3.85 -0.43
N PRO A 87 12.92 -3.89 -1.44
CA PRO A 87 14.18 -3.13 -1.41
C PRO A 87 13.97 -1.63 -1.24
N PHE A 88 12.91 -1.08 -1.84
CA PHE A 88 12.55 0.33 -1.68
C PHE A 88 12.14 0.64 -0.23
N ARG A 89 11.33 -0.21 0.40
CA ARG A 89 10.93 -0.10 1.81
C ARG A 89 12.13 -0.20 2.75
N ASP A 90 13.00 -1.18 2.52
CA ASP A 90 14.22 -1.36 3.32
C ASP A 90 15.12 -0.12 3.24
N ARG A 91 15.20 0.50 2.06
CA ARG A 91 15.92 1.76 1.88
C ARG A 91 15.26 2.93 2.61
N LEU A 92 13.93 3.07 2.53
CA LEU A 92 13.18 4.09 3.29
C LEU A 92 13.45 3.98 4.80
N LEU A 93 13.40 2.76 5.34
CA LEU A 93 13.67 2.49 6.75
C LEU A 93 15.12 2.82 7.13
N ARG A 94 16.09 2.41 6.31
CA ARG A 94 17.51 2.68 6.54
C ARG A 94 17.86 4.16 6.54
N GLU A 95 17.19 4.92 5.68
CA GLU A 95 17.44 6.36 5.52
C GLU A 95 16.54 7.22 6.43
N HIS A 96 15.81 6.61 7.37
CA HIS A 96 14.87 7.29 8.29
C HIS A 96 13.83 8.18 7.58
N HIS A 97 13.50 7.84 6.33
CA HIS A 97 12.39 8.47 5.62
C HIS A 97 11.06 7.97 6.19
N CYS A 98 9.99 8.75 5.97
CA CYS A 98 8.66 8.40 6.45
C CYS A 98 8.22 7.04 5.83
N PRO A 99 7.96 6.00 6.64
CA PRO A 99 7.62 4.67 6.14
C PRO A 99 6.30 4.67 5.37
N ASP A 100 5.40 5.61 5.70
CA ASP A 100 4.07 5.76 5.10
C ASP A 100 4.12 6.07 3.59
N LEU A 101 5.28 6.43 3.03
CA LEU A 101 5.45 6.64 1.59
C LEU A 101 5.21 5.38 0.74
N ALA A 102 5.42 4.19 1.32
CA ALA A 102 5.20 2.93 0.62
C ALA A 102 3.84 2.28 0.93
N ASP A 103 3.15 2.72 1.98
CA ASP A 103 1.90 2.09 2.45
C ASP A 103 0.83 2.04 1.37
N HIS A 104 0.68 3.13 0.62
CA HIS A 104 -0.29 3.16 -0.48
C HIS A 104 0.03 2.14 -1.59
N LEU A 105 1.31 1.90 -1.89
CA LEU A 105 1.73 0.86 -2.86
C LEU A 105 1.40 -0.54 -2.34
N ASP A 106 1.52 -0.76 -1.03
CA ASP A 106 1.17 -2.02 -0.39
C ASP A 106 -0.36 -2.22 -0.40
N ASP A 107 -1.15 -1.20 -0.09
CA ASP A 107 -2.62 -1.26 -0.13
C ASP A 107 -3.15 -1.67 -1.51
N LEU A 108 -2.57 -1.11 -2.58
CA LEU A 108 -2.93 -1.43 -3.95
C LEU A 108 -2.65 -2.90 -4.29
N LEU A 109 -1.52 -3.46 -3.81
CA LEU A 109 -1.22 -4.88 -3.97
C LEU A 109 -2.17 -5.75 -3.16
N GLN A 110 -2.44 -5.37 -1.90
CA GLN A 110 -3.37 -6.11 -1.05
C GLN A 110 -4.77 -6.18 -1.67
N ALA A 111 -5.26 -5.08 -2.27
CA ALA A 111 -6.52 -5.08 -2.99
C ALA A 111 -6.54 -6.08 -4.17
N ALA A 112 -5.46 -6.14 -4.96
CA ALA A 112 -5.32 -7.13 -6.02
C ALA A 112 -5.28 -8.56 -5.49
N TYR A 113 -4.56 -8.80 -4.39
CA TYR A 113 -4.46 -10.11 -3.76
C TYR A 113 -5.79 -10.57 -3.16
N ALA A 114 -6.53 -9.67 -2.50
CA ALA A 114 -7.86 -9.94 -1.99
C ALA A 114 -8.84 -10.30 -3.12
N LYS A 115 -8.77 -9.60 -4.26
CA LYS A 115 -9.56 -9.94 -5.45
C LYS A 115 -9.22 -11.34 -5.95
N TYR A 116 -7.92 -11.64 -6.10
CA TYR A 116 -7.45 -12.94 -6.58
C TYR A 116 -7.90 -14.07 -5.65
N SER A 117 -7.70 -13.94 -4.34
CA SER A 117 -8.10 -14.93 -3.35
C SER A 117 -9.61 -15.18 -3.35
N SER A 118 -10.41 -14.11 -3.45
CA SER A 118 -11.87 -14.21 -3.55
C SER A 118 -12.31 -14.95 -4.82
N TRP A 119 -11.66 -14.68 -5.95
CA TRP A 119 -11.92 -15.35 -7.21
C TRP A 119 -11.50 -16.83 -7.16
N GLN A 120 -10.31 -17.14 -6.65
CA GLN A 120 -9.79 -18.50 -6.54
C GLN A 120 -10.68 -19.35 -5.63
N SER A 121 -11.10 -18.82 -4.48
CA SER A 121 -12.02 -19.50 -3.55
C SER A 121 -13.34 -19.86 -4.23
N ARG A 122 -13.95 -18.92 -4.97
CA ARG A 122 -15.18 -19.18 -5.74
C ARG A 122 -14.98 -20.26 -6.78
N ARG A 123 -13.85 -20.25 -7.50
CA ARG A 123 -13.53 -21.26 -8.52
C ARG A 123 -13.40 -22.66 -7.91
N LEU A 124 -12.72 -22.77 -6.77
CA LEU A 124 -12.61 -24.03 -6.02
C LEU A 124 -13.96 -24.52 -5.50
N SER A 125 -14.82 -23.62 -4.99
CA SER A 125 -16.17 -23.98 -4.55
C SER A 125 -17.10 -24.43 -5.69
N LEU A 126 -16.85 -23.95 -6.91
CA LEU A 126 -17.63 -24.28 -8.11
C LEU A 126 -17.10 -25.53 -8.86
N GLY A 127 -16.04 -26.18 -8.35
CA GLY A 127 -15.53 -27.43 -8.92
C GLY A 127 -14.94 -27.34 -10.33
N ARG A 128 -14.59 -26.13 -10.81
CA ARG A 128 -13.88 -25.95 -12.08
C ARG A 128 -12.39 -26.26 -11.86
N LYS A 129 -11.99 -27.48 -12.23
CA LYS A 129 -10.59 -27.88 -12.42
C LYS A 129 -10.08 -27.38 -13.76
#